data_AF-A0A953M6G3-F1
#
_entry.id   AF-A0A953M6G3-F1
#
_cell.length_a   1.000
_cell.length_b   1.000
_cell.length_c   1.000
_cell.angle_alpha   90.00
_cell.angle_beta   90.00
_cell.angle_gamma   90.00
#
_symmetry.space_group_name_H-M   'P 1'
#
loop_
_entity.id
_entity.type
_entity.pdbx_description
1 polymer ?
#
loop_
_entity_poly.entity_id
_entity_poly.type
_entity_poly.pdbx_seq_one_letter_code
_entity_poly.pdbx_strand_id
1 'polypeptide(L)'
;LKYLYFGTTAGRVYKTVLESGPMRLADVTIQTRIAGTDVDVATQRLVGPAGDAARYDPFEIFVTNGTAIYHEIAALYVQQRQTYALGFGTGNRWNLWEGTSLPGRFYMILDTGFADANRDGIVDGAPCTDPDPLGCPDAFDETSYEAIDPDIAPSDQTAYLTDLNDPTPGWYMDLAPNERVITEGFALSGITLFTSFVPDEIENPDGTCSRTGESHIFIVGSVTGAGYWFPDPDHPATRERYFTSAYFTSAPFVERGSTGNQSDGSGGGANADQLTASLALVKEELKRLLPPNCRFGNYTQNVKSLRQDTQIVFIAPVPICIEPTNFKEF
;
A
#
# COMPACT_ATOMS: atom_id res chain seq x y z
N LEU A 1 -4.58 -19.13 5.20
CA LEU A 1 -5.10 -17.75 5.22
C LEU A 1 -5.99 -17.64 6.45
N LYS A 2 -5.64 -16.81 7.46
CA LYS A 2 -6.42 -16.69 8.72
C LYS A 2 -7.29 -15.44 8.74
N TYR A 3 -6.96 -14.43 7.93
CA TYR A 3 -7.64 -13.14 7.90
C TYR A 3 -7.83 -12.69 6.46
N LEU A 4 -8.92 -11.96 6.23
CA LEU A 4 -9.20 -11.20 5.01
C LEU A 4 -9.37 -9.73 5.40
N TYR A 5 -8.74 -8.84 4.64
CA TYR A 5 -8.85 -7.39 4.81
C TYR A 5 -9.38 -6.79 3.52
N PHE A 6 -10.32 -5.85 3.63
CA PHE A 6 -10.82 -5.14 2.45
C PHE A 6 -11.28 -3.73 2.81
N GLY A 7 -11.03 -2.80 1.90
CA GLY A 7 -11.58 -1.46 1.93
C GLY A 7 -12.89 -1.37 1.17
N THR A 8 -13.64 -0.30 1.40
CA THR A 8 -14.90 -0.01 0.71
C THR A 8 -14.89 1.38 0.10
N THR A 9 -15.76 1.59 -0.88
CA THR A 9 -15.97 2.92 -1.47
C THR A 9 -16.62 3.92 -0.51
N ALA A 10 -17.14 3.45 0.63
CA ALA A 10 -17.59 4.30 1.73
C ALA A 10 -16.44 4.77 2.64
N GLY A 11 -15.20 4.36 2.35
CA GLY A 11 -14.05 4.74 3.16
C GLY A 11 -13.85 3.90 4.41
N ARG A 12 -14.40 2.70 4.48
CA ARG A 12 -14.30 1.82 5.64
C ARG A 12 -13.39 0.63 5.35
N VAL A 13 -12.58 0.23 6.31
CA VAL A 13 -11.75 -0.98 6.26
C VAL A 13 -12.32 -2.02 7.21
N TYR A 14 -12.44 -3.24 6.70
CA TYR A 14 -12.96 -4.37 7.45
C TYR A 14 -11.90 -5.46 7.59
N LYS A 15 -12.00 -6.17 8.71
CA LYS A 15 -11.30 -7.44 8.96
C LYS A 15 -12.33 -8.55 9.04
N THR A 16 -12.02 -9.68 8.44
CA THR A 16 -12.77 -10.93 8.61
C THR A 16 -11.83 -12.02 9.09
N VAL A 17 -12.19 -12.67 10.19
CA VAL A 17 -11.46 -13.84 10.68
C VAL A 17 -11.95 -15.07 9.93
N LEU A 18 -11.04 -15.67 9.15
CA LEU A 18 -11.28 -16.92 8.46
C LEU A 18 -10.89 -18.05 9.42
N GLU A 19 -11.88 -18.58 10.15
CA GLU A 19 -11.67 -19.71 11.06
C GLU A 19 -11.17 -20.96 10.32
N SER A 20 -10.58 -21.90 11.07
CA SER A 20 -9.99 -23.15 10.56
C SER A 20 -11.00 -24.23 10.13
N GLY A 21 -12.27 -23.86 9.89
CA GLY A 21 -13.30 -24.79 9.45
C GLY A 21 -13.32 -24.93 7.92
N PRO A 22 -13.67 -26.10 7.36
CA PRO A 22 -13.79 -26.24 5.92
C PRO A 22 -14.93 -25.34 5.42
N MET A 23 -14.60 -24.38 4.56
CA MET A 23 -15.60 -23.75 3.71
C MET A 23 -16.22 -24.83 2.83
N ARG A 24 -17.54 -24.87 2.76
CA ARG A 24 -18.25 -25.74 1.82
C ARG A 24 -18.95 -24.90 0.78
N LEU A 25 -18.98 -25.34 -0.48
CA LEU A 25 -19.99 -24.86 -1.39
C LEU A 25 -21.35 -25.34 -0.88
N ALA A 26 -22.29 -24.43 -0.69
CA ALA A 26 -23.68 -24.79 -0.51
C ALA A 26 -24.54 -23.98 -1.49
N ASP A 27 -25.66 -24.57 -1.87
CA ASP A 27 -26.69 -23.86 -2.61
C ASP A 27 -27.33 -22.85 -1.66
N VAL A 28 -27.28 -21.58 -2.04
CA VAL A 28 -27.86 -20.47 -1.29
C VAL A 28 -28.81 -19.73 -2.22
N THR A 29 -29.99 -19.42 -1.71
CA THR A 29 -30.93 -18.52 -2.38
C THR A 29 -30.56 -17.09 -2.01
N ILE A 30 -30.18 -16.29 -3.00
CA ILE A 30 -29.96 -14.86 -2.83
C ILE A 30 -31.11 -14.09 -3.47
N GLN A 31 -31.61 -13.05 -2.80
CA GLN A 31 -32.47 -12.07 -3.44
C GLN A 31 -31.62 -11.12 -4.26
N THR A 32 -31.97 -10.98 -5.54
CA THR A 32 -31.40 -9.97 -6.43
C THR A 32 -32.53 -9.21 -7.11
N ARG A 33 -32.25 -7.98 -7.54
CA ARG A 33 -33.25 -7.14 -8.19
C ARG A 33 -33.02 -7.14 -9.70
N ILE A 34 -33.97 -7.71 -10.46
CA ILE A 34 -33.95 -7.73 -11.92
C ILE A 34 -35.14 -6.90 -12.42
N ALA A 35 -34.87 -5.85 -13.19
CA ALA A 35 -35.88 -4.93 -13.72
C ALA A 35 -36.84 -4.38 -12.64
N GLY A 36 -36.32 -4.08 -11.45
CA GLY A 36 -37.09 -3.50 -10.35
C GLY A 36 -37.91 -4.49 -9.52
N THR A 37 -37.86 -5.79 -9.82
CA THR A 37 -38.52 -6.85 -9.04
C THR A 37 -37.47 -7.67 -8.29
N ASP A 38 -37.74 -7.98 -7.03
CA ASP A 38 -36.88 -8.86 -6.24
C ASP A 38 -37.16 -10.32 -6.64
N VAL A 39 -36.09 -11.02 -7.03
CA VAL A 39 -36.12 -12.39 -7.54
C VAL A 39 -35.14 -13.23 -6.74
N ASP A 40 -35.60 -14.40 -6.31
CA ASP A 40 -34.77 -15.41 -5.67
C ASP A 40 -33.95 -16.17 -6.71
N VAL A 41 -32.63 -16.09 -6.61
CA VAL A 41 -31.70 -16.81 -7.48
C VAL A 41 -30.94 -17.83 -6.64
N ALA A 42 -31.07 -19.10 -7.00
CA ALA A 42 -30.24 -20.17 -6.44
C ALA A 42 -28.83 -20.06 -7.04
N THR A 43 -27.82 -19.93 -6.17
CA THR A 43 -26.41 -19.89 -6.56
C THR A 43 -25.59 -20.66 -5.54
N GLN A 44 -24.41 -21.13 -5.96
CA GLN A 44 -23.48 -21.76 -5.04
C GLN A 44 -22.60 -20.70 -4.38
N ARG A 45 -22.59 -20.65 -3.05
CA ARG A 45 -21.66 -19.81 -2.27
C ARG A 45 -20.82 -20.65 -1.34
N LEU A 46 -19.61 -20.17 -1.06
CA LEU A 46 -18.84 -20.67 0.07
C LEU A 46 -19.58 -20.29 1.35
N VAL A 47 -19.92 -21.29 2.15
CA VAL A 47 -20.57 -21.12 3.44
C VAL A 47 -19.62 -21.61 4.52
N GLY A 48 -19.52 -20.84 5.60
CA GLY A 48 -18.75 -21.20 6.78
C GLY A 48 -19.31 -22.39 7.54
N PRO A 49 -18.59 -22.84 8.57
CA PRO A 49 -19.11 -23.82 9.52
C PRO A 49 -20.45 -23.33 10.09
N ALA A 50 -21.43 -24.22 10.26
CA ALA A 50 -22.75 -23.83 10.76
C ALA A 50 -22.72 -23.60 12.29
N GLY A 51 -23.38 -22.53 12.75
CA GLY A 51 -23.63 -22.21 14.17
C GLY A 51 -23.39 -20.74 14.52
N ASP A 52 -23.89 -20.30 15.67
CA ASP A 52 -23.71 -18.92 16.20
C ASP A 52 -22.24 -18.57 16.48
N ALA A 53 -21.32 -19.54 16.41
CA ALA A 53 -19.89 -19.35 16.66
C ALA A 53 -19.06 -19.12 15.39
N ALA A 54 -19.59 -19.38 14.19
CA ALA A 54 -18.77 -19.49 12.97
C ALA A 54 -19.32 -18.66 11.81
N ARG A 55 -19.49 -17.35 12.04
CA ARG A 55 -19.73 -16.41 10.94
C ARG A 55 -18.42 -15.74 10.52
N TYR A 56 -18.21 -15.70 9.22
CA TYR A 56 -17.23 -14.82 8.57
C TYR A 56 -17.75 -13.37 8.56
N ASP A 57 -18.21 -12.89 9.72
CA ASP A 57 -18.76 -11.54 9.80
C ASP A 57 -17.61 -10.54 9.75
N PRO A 58 -17.57 -9.65 8.74
CA PRO A 58 -16.61 -8.58 8.72
C PRO A 58 -16.95 -7.58 9.82
N PHE A 59 -15.93 -7.12 10.53
CA PHE A 59 -16.05 -6.02 11.48
C PHE A 59 -15.13 -4.88 11.09
N GLU A 60 -15.58 -3.67 11.35
CA GLU A 60 -14.91 -2.44 10.97
C GLU A 60 -13.70 -2.18 11.86
N ILE A 61 -12.54 -2.01 11.25
CA ILE A 61 -11.29 -1.74 11.98
C ILE A 61 -10.79 -0.32 11.77
N PHE A 62 -11.18 0.34 10.67
CA PHE A 62 -10.71 1.67 10.37
C PHE A 62 -11.69 2.44 9.49
N VAL A 63 -11.79 3.75 9.69
CA VAL A 63 -12.55 4.69 8.86
C VAL A 63 -11.66 5.78 8.30
N THR A 64 -11.73 5.96 6.99
CA THR A 64 -11.29 7.19 6.33
C THR A 64 -12.36 8.25 6.57
N ASN A 65 -11.98 9.53 6.46
CA ASN A 65 -12.90 10.67 6.54
C ASN A 65 -13.84 10.78 5.31
N GLY A 66 -14.46 9.67 4.91
CA GLY A 66 -15.34 9.52 3.75
C GLY A 66 -14.64 9.24 2.42
N THR A 67 -13.30 9.16 2.39
CA THR A 67 -12.54 8.94 1.15
C THR A 67 -12.51 7.47 0.75
N ALA A 68 -13.06 7.16 -0.43
CA ALA A 68 -13.19 5.81 -0.95
C ALA A 68 -11.86 5.04 -1.04
N ILE A 69 -11.88 3.74 -0.71
CA ILE A 69 -10.76 2.81 -0.92
C ILE A 69 -11.15 1.83 -2.02
N TYR A 70 -10.33 1.73 -3.06
CA TYR A 70 -10.61 0.85 -4.21
C TYR A 70 -9.57 -0.24 -4.44
N HIS A 71 -8.34 -0.01 -4.01
CA HIS A 71 -7.26 -0.98 -4.19
C HIS A 71 -7.28 -2.03 -3.06
N GLU A 72 -6.70 -3.18 -3.36
CA GLU A 72 -6.53 -4.25 -2.37
C GLU A 72 -5.62 -3.79 -1.22
N ILE A 73 -5.85 -4.34 -0.03
CA ILE A 73 -5.03 -4.06 1.14
C ILE A 73 -3.79 -4.95 1.11
N ALA A 74 -2.62 -4.33 1.03
CA ALA A 74 -1.35 -5.01 1.08
C ALA A 74 -1.00 -5.37 2.53
N ALA A 75 -0.86 -6.66 2.84
CA ALA A 75 -0.45 -7.10 4.17
C ALA A 75 1.07 -7.33 4.23
N LEU A 76 1.75 -6.63 5.13
CA LEU A 76 3.20 -6.76 5.38
C LEU A 76 3.43 -7.36 6.76
N TYR A 77 4.19 -8.45 6.87
CA TYR A 77 4.52 -9.02 8.17
C TYR A 77 5.61 -8.21 8.89
N VAL A 78 5.31 -7.70 10.09
CA VAL A 78 6.22 -6.94 10.95
C VAL A 78 6.79 -7.88 12.01
N GLN A 79 8.01 -8.36 11.77
CA GLN A 79 8.62 -9.43 12.57
C GLN A 79 8.75 -9.08 14.05
N GLN A 80 9.14 -7.85 14.39
CA GLN A 80 9.33 -7.39 15.77
C GLN A 80 8.03 -7.44 16.58
N ARG A 81 6.89 -7.26 15.92
CA ARG A 81 5.55 -7.28 16.53
C ARG A 81 4.85 -8.64 16.36
N GLN A 82 5.38 -9.52 15.51
CA GLN A 82 4.78 -10.81 15.14
C GLN A 82 3.35 -10.69 14.59
N THR A 83 3.07 -9.59 13.89
CA THR A 83 1.74 -9.30 13.31
C THR A 83 1.89 -8.68 11.92
N TYR A 84 0.76 -8.35 11.28
CA TYR A 84 0.73 -7.72 9.97
C TYR A 84 0.47 -6.21 10.08
N ALA A 85 1.15 -5.43 9.25
CA ALA A 85 0.75 -4.08 8.89
C ALA A 85 -0.09 -4.11 7.60
N LEU A 86 -1.01 -3.17 7.49
CA LEU A 86 -1.98 -3.05 6.41
C LEU A 86 -1.67 -1.75 5.63
N GLY A 87 -1.25 -1.92 4.38
CA GLY A 87 -0.98 -0.84 3.44
C GLY A 87 -2.14 -0.64 2.48
N PHE A 88 -2.73 0.55 2.45
CA PHE A 88 -3.85 0.85 1.54
C PHE A 88 -3.94 2.34 1.22
N GLY A 89 -4.48 2.67 0.05
CA GLY A 89 -4.61 4.05 -0.41
C GLY A 89 -6.05 4.42 -0.74
N THR A 90 -6.36 5.72 -0.70
CA THR A 90 -7.67 6.24 -1.05
C THR A 90 -7.71 6.72 -2.49
N GLY A 91 -8.84 6.49 -3.15
CA GLY A 91 -9.07 6.82 -4.54
C GLY A 91 -8.61 5.72 -5.51
N ASN A 92 -8.81 6.00 -6.79
CA ASN A 92 -8.22 5.31 -7.92
C ASN A 92 -8.47 6.10 -9.22
N ARG A 93 -8.17 5.47 -10.36
CA ARG A 93 -8.43 6.03 -11.69
C ARG A 93 -9.90 6.33 -12.02
N TRP A 94 -10.86 5.71 -11.33
CA TRP A 94 -12.29 5.88 -11.62
C TRP A 94 -12.86 7.15 -11.00
N ASN A 95 -12.27 7.63 -9.89
CA ASN A 95 -12.76 8.78 -9.14
C ASN A 95 -11.81 10.00 -9.14
N LEU A 96 -10.85 10.04 -10.07
CA LEU A 96 -9.88 11.12 -10.21
C LEU A 96 -10.53 12.50 -10.34
N TRP A 97 -11.64 12.56 -11.07
CA TRP A 97 -12.25 13.82 -11.50
C TRP A 97 -13.50 14.18 -10.70
N GLU A 98 -13.74 13.53 -9.56
CA GLU A 98 -14.93 13.79 -8.74
C GLU A 98 -14.86 15.11 -7.96
N GLY A 99 -13.71 15.80 -7.98
CA GLY A 99 -13.59 17.18 -7.50
C GLY A 99 -13.94 17.39 -6.03
N THR A 100 -13.77 16.36 -5.19
CA THR A 100 -14.21 16.38 -3.79
C THR A 100 -13.44 17.38 -2.93
N SER A 101 -12.31 17.93 -3.41
CA SER A 101 -11.35 18.76 -2.66
C SER A 101 -10.75 18.08 -1.43
N LEU A 102 -11.11 16.82 -1.18
CA LEU A 102 -10.54 16.02 -0.11
C LEU A 102 -9.13 15.56 -0.51
N PRO A 103 -8.16 15.68 0.41
CA PRO A 103 -6.82 15.18 0.19
C PRO A 103 -6.80 13.65 0.10
N GLY A 104 -5.89 13.14 -0.73
CA GLY A 104 -5.63 11.71 -0.82
C GLY A 104 -4.90 11.21 0.43
N ARG A 105 -5.00 9.91 0.70
CA ARG A 105 -4.32 9.26 1.81
C ARG A 105 -3.67 7.97 1.34
N PHE A 106 -2.48 7.69 1.86
CA PHE A 106 -1.92 6.34 1.88
C PHE A 106 -1.62 5.96 3.33
N TYR A 107 -2.12 4.81 3.76
CA TYR A 107 -2.05 4.33 5.14
C TYR A 107 -1.10 3.16 5.25
N MET A 108 -0.44 3.07 6.40
CA MET A 108 0.29 1.91 6.86
C MET A 108 0.02 1.73 8.35
N ILE A 109 -0.94 0.87 8.70
CA ILE A 109 -1.41 0.68 10.08
C ILE A 109 -1.13 -0.73 10.56
N LEU A 110 -0.78 -0.92 11.83
CA LEU A 110 -0.51 -2.25 12.38
C LEU A 110 -1.82 -2.93 12.85
N ASP A 111 -2.02 -4.19 12.50
CA ASP A 111 -3.02 -5.04 13.16
C ASP A 111 -2.53 -5.37 14.57
N THR A 112 -2.95 -4.59 15.55
CA THR A 112 -2.60 -4.76 16.96
C THR A 112 -3.33 -5.93 17.64
N GLY A 113 -4.02 -6.76 16.84
CA GLY A 113 -4.87 -7.83 17.33
C GLY A 113 -6.35 -7.47 17.30
N PHE A 114 -6.78 -6.70 16.30
CA PHE A 114 -8.17 -6.27 16.14
C PHE A 114 -9.12 -7.46 16.26
N ALA A 115 -10.15 -7.31 17.10
CA ALA A 115 -11.16 -8.31 17.39
C ALA A 115 -12.52 -7.61 17.58
N ASP A 116 -13.58 -8.38 17.38
CA ASP A 116 -14.98 -8.00 17.64
C ASP A 116 -15.60 -9.13 18.48
N ALA A 117 -15.33 -9.08 19.78
CA ALA A 117 -15.73 -10.06 20.77
C ALA A 117 -17.20 -9.87 21.16
N ASN A 118 -17.71 -8.64 21.15
CA ASN A 118 -19.11 -8.33 21.44
C ASN A 118 -20.04 -8.58 20.22
N ARG A 119 -19.47 -8.71 19.02
CA ARG A 119 -20.14 -9.00 17.75
C ARG A 119 -21.07 -7.89 17.27
N ASP A 120 -20.70 -6.64 17.53
CA ASP A 120 -21.45 -5.47 17.07
C ASP A 120 -21.05 -5.02 15.66
N GLY A 121 -20.02 -5.63 15.06
CA GLY A 121 -19.51 -5.32 13.74
C GLY A 121 -18.46 -4.20 13.74
N ILE A 122 -17.97 -3.78 14.89
CA ILE A 122 -16.92 -2.77 15.08
C ILE A 122 -15.80 -3.38 15.93
N VAL A 123 -14.56 -2.90 15.73
CA VAL A 123 -13.41 -3.35 16.51
C VAL A 123 -13.57 -2.98 17.99
N ASP A 124 -13.32 -3.94 18.88
CA ASP A 124 -13.21 -3.70 20.31
C ASP A 124 -11.93 -2.90 20.59
N GLY A 125 -12.05 -1.59 20.80
CA GLY A 125 -10.98 -0.85 21.45
C GLY A 125 -10.91 -1.26 22.93
N ALA A 126 -9.71 -1.60 23.41
CA ALA A 126 -9.54 -1.86 24.82
C ALA A 126 -9.77 -0.55 25.62
N PRO A 127 -10.57 -0.56 26.72
CA PRO A 127 -11.26 -1.70 27.30
C PRO A 127 -12.80 -1.60 27.14
N CYS A 128 -13.37 -2.23 26.10
CA CYS A 128 -14.78 -2.60 26.10
C CYS A 128 -15.06 -3.65 27.20
N THR A 129 -15.32 -3.21 28.43
CA THR A 129 -15.89 -4.10 29.45
C THR A 129 -17.39 -3.90 29.49
N ASP A 130 -18.14 -4.89 29.00
CA ASP A 130 -19.60 -4.97 29.21
C ASP A 130 -19.90 -4.97 30.73
N PRO A 131 -20.78 -4.08 31.25
CA PRO A 131 -21.56 -3.07 30.56
C PRO A 131 -20.84 -1.73 30.54
N ASP A 132 -20.40 -1.27 29.38
CA ASP A 132 -19.90 0.10 29.22
C ASP A 132 -21.07 1.00 28.78
N PRO A 133 -21.57 1.89 29.66
CA PRO A 133 -22.63 2.83 29.33
C PRO A 133 -22.20 3.94 28.36
N LEU A 134 -20.92 4.02 27.96
CA LEU A 134 -20.38 5.06 27.09
C LEU A 134 -20.24 4.66 25.61
N GLY A 135 -20.57 3.42 25.25
CA GLY A 135 -20.41 2.89 23.90
C GLY A 135 -18.99 2.41 23.65
N CYS A 136 -18.86 1.28 22.95
CA CYS A 136 -17.57 0.80 22.44
C CYS A 136 -16.95 1.90 21.56
N PRO A 137 -15.61 2.10 21.59
CA PRO A 137 -14.98 3.12 20.77
C PRO A 137 -15.30 2.87 19.29
N ASP A 138 -15.50 3.96 18.56
CA ASP A 138 -15.61 3.94 17.11
C ASP A 138 -14.35 3.26 16.49
N ALA A 139 -14.49 2.70 15.30
CA ALA A 139 -13.36 2.18 14.55
C ALA A 139 -12.23 3.22 14.45
N PHE A 140 -10.97 2.75 14.42
CA PHE A 140 -9.82 3.66 14.37
C PHE A 140 -9.91 4.63 13.19
N ASP A 141 -9.37 5.83 13.36
CA ASP A 141 -9.35 6.86 12.34
C ASP A 141 -7.94 7.48 12.21
N GLU A 142 -7.81 8.51 11.37
CA GLU A 142 -6.55 9.25 11.18
C GLU A 142 -5.97 9.81 12.49
N THR A 143 -6.79 10.10 13.51
CA THR A 143 -6.29 10.64 14.80
C THR A 143 -5.50 9.63 15.62
N SER A 144 -5.61 8.35 15.26
CA SER A 144 -4.92 7.25 15.91
C SER A 144 -3.49 7.02 15.39
N TYR A 145 -3.08 7.71 14.32
CA TYR A 145 -1.84 7.42 13.58
C TYR A 145 -1.06 8.71 13.28
N GLU A 146 0.24 8.56 13.03
CA GLU A 146 1.10 9.69 12.70
C GLU A 146 0.83 10.21 11.28
N ALA A 147 0.65 11.52 11.15
CA ALA A 147 0.52 12.18 9.85
C ALA A 147 1.91 12.47 9.26
N ILE A 148 2.13 12.03 8.03
CA ILE A 148 3.36 12.28 7.28
C ILE A 148 3.05 13.20 6.11
N ASP A 149 3.65 14.38 6.13
CA ASP A 149 3.66 15.28 4.99
C ASP A 149 4.62 14.72 3.91
N PRO A 150 4.16 14.53 2.66
CA PRO A 150 4.98 13.97 1.58
C PRO A 150 6.16 14.89 1.19
N ASP A 151 6.00 16.20 1.31
CA ASP A 151 6.90 17.24 0.81
C ASP A 151 7.88 17.76 1.88
N ILE A 152 7.57 17.57 3.16
CA ILE A 152 8.47 17.98 4.25
C ILE A 152 9.55 16.92 4.48
N ALA A 153 10.82 17.32 4.32
CA ALA A 153 11.97 16.46 4.59
C ALA A 153 11.87 15.80 5.98
N PRO A 154 12.18 14.49 6.10
CA PRO A 154 11.90 13.74 7.32
C PRO A 154 12.66 14.28 8.53
N SER A 155 11.94 14.54 9.63
CA SER A 155 12.51 14.75 10.97
C SER A 155 12.67 13.39 11.67
N ASP A 156 13.90 12.87 11.71
CA ASP A 156 14.29 11.61 12.37
C ASP A 156 13.53 10.33 11.97
N GLN A 157 14.23 9.18 12.05
CA GLN A 157 13.67 7.88 11.66
C GLN A 157 12.82 7.28 12.77
N THR A 158 11.69 7.91 13.11
CA THR A 158 10.73 7.32 14.03
C THR A 158 10.19 6.02 13.46
N ALA A 159 10.22 4.95 14.25
CA ALA A 159 9.87 3.61 13.82
C ALA A 159 8.40 3.29 14.14
N TYR A 160 7.49 3.91 13.40
CA TYR A 160 6.03 3.89 13.63
C TYR A 160 5.40 2.49 13.69
N LEU A 161 5.99 1.47 13.05
CA LEU A 161 5.46 0.11 13.11
C LEU A 161 6.15 -0.79 14.14
N THR A 162 7.36 -0.44 14.60
CA THR A 162 8.18 -1.35 15.43
C THR A 162 8.42 -0.86 16.84
N ASP A 163 8.06 0.38 17.20
CA ASP A 163 8.17 0.86 18.58
C ASP A 163 7.17 0.16 19.51
N LEU A 164 7.61 -0.86 20.25
CA LEU A 164 6.78 -1.70 21.11
C LEU A 164 5.93 -0.95 22.15
N ASN A 165 6.26 0.32 22.45
CA ASN A 165 5.51 1.13 23.41
C ASN A 165 4.31 1.87 22.80
N ASP A 166 4.26 1.96 21.47
CA ASP A 166 3.14 2.58 20.76
C ASP A 166 1.92 1.62 20.77
N PRO A 167 0.77 2.05 21.31
CA PRO A 167 -0.46 1.26 21.34
C PRO A 167 -1.24 1.27 20.02
N THR A 168 -1.04 2.26 19.14
CA THR A 168 -1.73 2.38 17.84
C THR A 168 -0.71 2.63 16.72
N PRO A 169 0.19 1.67 16.47
CA PRO A 169 1.35 1.88 15.61
C PRO A 169 0.92 2.01 14.17
N GLY A 170 1.37 3.08 13.53
CA GLY A 170 1.07 3.32 12.13
C GLY A 170 1.28 4.76 11.74
N TRP A 171 1.20 4.98 10.44
CA TRP A 171 1.29 6.30 9.85
C TRP A 171 0.39 6.38 8.64
N TYR A 172 0.02 7.61 8.28
CA TYR A 172 -0.60 7.90 7.00
C TYR A 172 0.12 9.06 6.33
N MET A 173 0.08 9.07 5.00
CA MET A 173 0.61 10.14 4.19
C MET A 173 -0.53 11.07 3.77
N ASP A 174 -0.39 12.36 4.08
CA ASP A 174 -1.34 13.41 3.70
C ASP A 174 -1.01 13.88 2.28
N LEU A 175 -1.62 13.26 1.27
CA LEU A 175 -1.40 13.61 -0.13
C LEU A 175 -2.12 14.92 -0.49
N ALA A 176 -1.76 15.53 -1.61
CA ALA A 176 -2.35 16.79 -2.02
C ALA A 176 -3.89 16.69 -2.20
N PRO A 177 -4.62 17.82 -2.08
CA PRO A 177 -6.04 17.88 -2.43
C PRO A 177 -6.30 17.29 -3.82
N ASN A 178 -7.33 16.45 -3.93
CA ASN A 178 -7.70 15.72 -5.16
C ASN A 178 -6.69 14.67 -5.65
N GLU A 179 -5.53 14.51 -5.02
CA GLU A 179 -4.60 13.42 -5.33
C GLU A 179 -5.25 12.07 -4.99
N ARG A 180 -5.03 11.05 -5.84
CA ARG A 180 -5.60 9.70 -5.66
C ARG A 180 -4.51 8.66 -5.77
N VAL A 181 -4.52 7.67 -4.89
CA VAL A 181 -3.66 6.49 -5.05
C VAL A 181 -4.21 5.65 -6.20
N ILE A 182 -3.40 5.41 -7.23
CA ILE A 182 -3.81 4.75 -8.48
C ILE A 182 -3.27 3.34 -8.64
N THR A 183 -2.41 2.89 -7.72
CA THR A 183 -1.89 1.53 -7.66
C THR A 183 -2.06 0.93 -6.27
N GLU A 184 -2.11 -0.39 -6.19
CA GLU A 184 -1.94 -1.08 -4.92
C GLU A 184 -0.56 -0.79 -4.30
N GLY A 185 -0.47 -0.88 -2.98
CA GLY A 185 0.80 -0.81 -2.28
C GLY A 185 1.62 -2.07 -2.51
N PHE A 186 2.85 -1.93 -2.95
CA PHE A 186 3.79 -3.02 -3.15
C PHE A 186 4.95 -2.89 -2.17
N ALA A 187 5.13 -3.88 -1.29
CA ALA A 187 6.21 -3.86 -0.29
C ALA A 187 7.28 -4.90 -0.60
N LEU A 188 8.55 -4.48 -0.53
CA LEU A 188 9.69 -5.36 -0.75
C LEU A 188 10.90 -4.83 0.04
N SER A 189 11.58 -5.72 0.80
CA SER A 189 12.84 -5.41 1.46
C SER A 189 12.81 -4.16 2.39
N GLY A 190 11.70 -3.95 3.09
CA GLY A 190 11.54 -2.86 4.07
C GLY A 190 11.09 -1.53 3.50
N ILE A 191 10.87 -1.43 2.18
CA ILE A 191 10.21 -0.29 1.55
C ILE A 191 8.81 -0.67 1.05
N THR A 192 7.96 0.35 0.97
CA THR A 192 6.65 0.33 0.33
C THR A 192 6.67 1.28 -0.85
N LEU A 193 6.15 0.80 -1.97
CA LEU A 193 6.04 1.48 -3.26
C LEU A 193 4.57 1.63 -3.60
N PHE A 194 4.15 2.82 -3.98
CA PHE A 194 2.83 3.08 -4.53
C PHE A 194 2.88 4.30 -5.44
N THR A 195 1.92 4.40 -6.34
CA THR A 195 1.77 5.58 -7.18
C THR A 195 0.45 6.28 -6.86
N SER A 196 0.50 7.59 -6.76
CA SER A 196 -0.68 8.45 -6.81
C SER A 196 -0.68 9.32 -8.07
N PHE A 197 -1.83 9.94 -8.36
CA PHE A 197 -1.99 10.86 -9.47
C PHE A 197 -2.61 12.15 -8.98
N VAL A 198 -2.00 13.28 -9.36
CA VAL A 198 -2.52 14.62 -9.14
C VAL A 198 -3.26 15.03 -10.41
N PRO A 199 -4.61 15.04 -10.40
CA PRO A 199 -5.39 15.45 -11.57
C PRO A 199 -5.30 16.96 -11.79
N ASP A 200 -5.14 17.36 -13.04
CA ASP A 200 -5.12 18.75 -13.47
C ASP A 200 -6.05 18.96 -14.69
N GLU A 201 -6.72 20.11 -14.74
CA GLU A 201 -7.59 20.51 -15.86
C GLU A 201 -7.02 21.79 -16.48
N ILE A 202 -6.52 21.69 -17.72
CA ILE A 202 -5.88 22.79 -18.43
C ILE A 202 -6.81 23.29 -19.53
N GLU A 203 -7.02 24.60 -19.58
CA GLU A 203 -7.64 25.27 -20.74
C GLU A 203 -6.58 25.49 -21.82
N ASN A 204 -6.79 24.88 -22.98
CA ASN A 204 -5.90 25.01 -24.13
C ASN A 204 -6.14 26.35 -24.86
N PRO A 205 -5.16 26.82 -25.66
CA PRO A 205 -5.29 28.09 -26.39
C PRO A 205 -6.47 28.17 -27.37
N ASP A 206 -7.05 27.03 -27.76
CA ASP A 206 -8.24 26.94 -28.62
C ASP A 206 -9.57 26.97 -27.83
N GLY A 207 -9.52 27.18 -26.52
CA GLY A 207 -10.68 27.19 -25.62
C GLY A 207 -11.20 25.80 -25.26
N THR A 208 -10.51 24.72 -25.65
CA THR A 208 -10.84 23.37 -25.21
C THR A 208 -10.24 23.08 -23.84
N CYS A 209 -10.92 22.32 -22.99
CA CYS A 209 -10.36 21.85 -21.72
C CYS A 209 -9.76 20.44 -21.91
N SER A 210 -8.52 20.23 -21.48
CA SER A 210 -7.88 18.92 -21.43
C SER A 210 -7.68 18.46 -19.99
N ARG A 211 -7.91 17.17 -19.76
CA ARG A 211 -7.64 16.49 -18.50
C ARG A 211 -6.25 15.88 -18.54
N THR A 212 -5.40 16.29 -17.63
CA THR A 212 -4.00 15.87 -17.55
C THR A 212 -3.60 15.71 -16.09
N GLY A 213 -2.31 15.54 -15.83
CA GLY A 213 -1.78 15.46 -14.49
C GLY A 213 -0.48 14.70 -14.46
N GLU A 214 -0.01 14.50 -13.24
CA GLU A 214 1.27 13.86 -12.99
C GLU A 214 1.12 12.75 -11.95
N SER A 215 1.93 11.71 -12.13
CA SER A 215 2.04 10.64 -11.16
C SER A 215 3.15 10.95 -10.18
N HIS A 216 2.87 10.83 -8.89
CA HIS A 216 3.89 10.77 -7.86
C HIS A 216 4.18 9.30 -7.54
N ILE A 217 5.44 8.90 -7.73
CA ILE A 217 5.88 7.53 -7.51
C ILE A 217 6.63 7.49 -6.17
N PHE A 218 6.00 6.93 -5.16
CA PHE A 218 6.52 6.91 -3.80
C PHE A 218 7.48 5.75 -3.57
N ILE A 219 8.60 6.04 -2.89
CA ILE A 219 9.55 5.08 -2.37
C ILE A 219 9.78 5.40 -0.89
N VAL A 220 9.07 4.70 -0.03
CA VAL A 220 9.04 5.03 1.40
C VAL A 220 9.37 3.82 2.27
N GLY A 221 10.02 4.05 3.41
CA GLY A 221 10.27 3.00 4.38
C GLY A 221 8.96 2.51 4.97
N SER A 222 8.68 1.21 4.92
CA SER A 222 7.39 0.67 5.39
C SER A 222 7.17 0.98 6.88
N VAL A 223 8.24 0.95 7.68
CA VAL A 223 8.20 1.16 9.13
C VAL A 223 8.21 2.63 9.53
N THR A 224 8.77 3.51 8.70
CA THR A 224 9.11 4.89 9.09
C THR A 224 8.45 5.96 8.22
N GLY A 225 7.86 5.59 7.08
CA GLY A 225 7.40 6.53 6.06
C GLY A 225 8.50 7.47 5.50
N ALA A 226 9.78 7.17 5.76
CA ALA A 226 10.90 7.97 5.30
C ALA A 226 11.12 7.80 3.79
N GLY A 227 11.47 8.88 3.09
CA GLY A 227 11.73 8.85 1.66
C GLY A 227 13.06 8.20 1.27
N TYR A 228 13.06 7.55 0.12
CA TYR A 228 14.24 6.91 -0.48
C TYR A 228 14.53 7.41 -1.89
N TRP A 229 13.89 8.49 -2.35
CA TRP A 229 14.29 9.16 -3.59
C TRP A 229 15.39 10.19 -3.32
N PHE A 230 16.41 10.25 -4.19
CA PHE A 230 17.55 11.15 -4.06
C PHE A 230 17.60 12.06 -5.30
N PRO A 231 16.89 13.21 -5.28
CA PRO A 231 16.86 14.14 -6.41
C PRO A 231 18.23 14.75 -6.70
N ASP A 232 19.04 14.94 -5.65
CA ASP A 232 20.43 15.40 -5.73
C ASP A 232 21.36 14.34 -5.12
N PRO A 233 22.01 13.51 -5.95
CA PRO A 233 22.93 12.47 -5.49
C PRO A 233 24.17 12.99 -4.74
N ASP A 234 24.57 14.24 -4.98
CA ASP A 234 25.74 14.83 -4.31
C ASP A 234 25.40 15.28 -2.88
N HIS A 235 24.11 15.45 -2.57
CA HIS A 235 23.60 15.85 -1.26
C HIS A 235 22.55 14.87 -0.72
N PRO A 236 22.93 13.63 -0.33
CA PRO A 236 21.99 12.58 0.04
C PRO A 236 21.10 12.89 1.28
N ALA A 237 21.38 13.98 1.99
CA ALA A 237 20.49 14.50 3.02
C ALA A 237 19.16 15.05 2.46
N THR A 238 19.12 15.50 1.20
CA THR A 238 17.92 16.05 0.53
C THR A 238 17.06 14.95 -0.08
N ARG A 239 16.78 13.90 0.70
CA ARG A 239 15.94 12.79 0.24
C ARG A 239 14.47 13.17 0.22
N GLU A 240 13.77 12.68 -0.79
CA GLU A 240 12.33 12.89 -1.02
C GLU A 240 11.58 11.56 -0.93
N ARG A 241 10.27 11.62 -0.71
CA ARG A 241 9.40 10.43 -0.62
C ARG A 241 8.92 9.93 -1.96
N TYR A 242 8.90 10.80 -2.96
CA TYR A 242 8.46 10.47 -4.30
C TYR A 242 9.31 11.19 -5.35
N PHE A 243 9.14 10.77 -6.59
CA PHE A 243 9.53 11.55 -7.76
C PHE A 243 8.36 11.56 -8.75
N THR A 244 8.38 12.55 -9.62
CA THR A 244 7.28 12.81 -10.55
C THR A 244 7.51 12.14 -11.90
N SER A 245 6.45 11.56 -12.45
CA SER A 245 6.39 11.15 -13.85
C SER A 245 5.20 11.81 -14.53
N ALA A 246 5.41 12.36 -15.73
CA ALA A 246 4.30 12.76 -16.59
C ALA A 246 3.40 11.55 -16.86
N TYR A 247 2.08 11.70 -16.86
CA TYR A 247 1.09 10.64 -17.14
C TYR A 247 0.97 9.53 -16.09
N PHE A 248 -0.04 8.68 -16.27
CA PHE A 248 -0.27 7.48 -15.46
C PHE A 248 0.88 6.50 -15.53
N THR A 249 1.14 5.85 -14.40
CA THR A 249 1.99 4.66 -14.34
C THR A 249 1.19 3.43 -13.88
N SER A 250 1.57 2.25 -14.36
CA SER A 250 1.00 0.99 -13.91
C SER A 250 1.40 0.66 -12.47
N ALA A 251 0.79 -0.39 -11.90
CA ALA A 251 1.30 -1.01 -10.68
C ALA A 251 2.78 -1.39 -10.86
N PRO A 252 3.62 -1.23 -9.82
CA PRO A 252 5.01 -1.68 -9.85
C PRO A 252 5.11 -3.19 -10.10
N PHE A 253 6.11 -3.61 -10.88
CA PHE A 253 6.44 -5.02 -11.10
C PHE A 253 7.94 -5.26 -10.94
N VAL A 254 8.29 -6.50 -10.59
CA VAL A 254 9.68 -6.90 -10.36
C VAL A 254 10.22 -7.64 -11.58
N GLU A 255 11.36 -7.17 -12.08
CA GLU A 255 12.17 -7.88 -13.07
C GLU A 255 13.51 -8.29 -12.44
N ARG A 256 13.95 -9.52 -12.67
CA ARG A 256 15.28 -9.96 -12.24
C ARG A 256 16.33 -9.42 -13.21
N GLY A 257 17.33 -8.70 -12.71
CA GLY A 257 18.42 -8.18 -13.54
C GLY A 257 19.16 -9.26 -14.34
N SER A 258 19.19 -10.51 -13.86
CA SER A 258 19.86 -11.63 -14.54
C SER A 258 19.12 -12.22 -15.75
N THR A 259 17.87 -11.81 -16.01
CA THR A 259 17.06 -12.28 -17.15
C THR A 259 16.63 -11.16 -18.09
N GLY A 260 17.16 -9.95 -17.90
CA GLY A 260 16.94 -8.86 -18.85
C GLY A 260 17.58 -9.22 -20.18
N ASN A 261 16.86 -9.04 -21.28
CA ASN A 261 17.46 -9.13 -22.61
C ASN A 261 18.56 -8.06 -22.68
N GLN A 262 19.83 -8.47 -22.63
CA GLN A 262 20.94 -7.60 -23.00
C GLN A 262 20.69 -7.16 -24.44
N SER A 263 20.52 -5.87 -24.66
CA SER A 263 20.56 -5.32 -26.01
C SER A 263 22.00 -5.45 -26.50
N ASP A 264 22.28 -6.53 -27.22
CA ASP A 264 23.47 -6.65 -28.04
C ASP A 264 23.44 -5.54 -29.09
N GLY A 265 24.28 -4.51 -28.91
CA GLY A 265 24.71 -3.65 -30.01
C GLY A 265 24.58 -2.15 -29.79
N SER A 266 25.74 -1.49 -29.72
CA SER A 266 26.11 -0.34 -30.58
C SER A 266 25.15 0.87 -30.67
N GLY A 267 24.27 1.10 -29.71
CA GLY A 267 23.53 2.35 -29.56
C GLY A 267 23.73 2.85 -28.13
N GLY A 268 24.13 4.10 -27.93
CA GLY A 268 24.35 4.72 -26.62
C GLY A 268 23.08 4.93 -25.79
N GLY A 269 22.19 3.93 -25.74
CA GLY A 269 21.03 3.89 -24.86
C GLY A 269 21.43 3.26 -23.52
N ALA A 270 20.97 3.85 -22.43
CA ALA A 270 21.21 3.32 -21.10
C ALA A 270 20.61 1.91 -20.95
N ASN A 271 21.42 0.91 -20.63
CA ASN A 271 20.94 -0.45 -20.39
C ASN A 271 20.28 -0.55 -19.00
N ALA A 272 19.41 -1.54 -18.78
CA ALA A 272 18.73 -1.76 -17.49
C ALA A 272 19.67 -1.99 -16.29
N ASP A 273 20.96 -2.23 -16.54
CA ASP A 273 22.02 -2.36 -15.54
C ASP A 273 22.75 -1.04 -15.24
N GLN A 274 22.53 0.02 -16.04
CA GLN A 274 23.10 1.34 -15.81
C GLN A 274 22.18 2.12 -14.87
N LEU A 275 22.33 1.88 -13.58
CA LEU A 275 21.67 2.67 -12.55
C LEU A 275 22.10 4.14 -12.69
N THR A 276 21.14 5.05 -12.66
CA THR A 276 21.42 6.47 -12.47
C THR A 276 22.08 6.69 -11.10
N ALA A 277 22.76 7.82 -10.91
CA ALA A 277 23.39 8.13 -9.62
C ALA A 277 22.38 8.09 -8.46
N SER A 278 21.16 8.60 -8.66
CA SER A 278 20.07 8.49 -7.67
C SER A 278 19.70 7.03 -7.36
N LEU A 279 19.50 6.19 -8.38
CA LEU A 279 19.15 4.78 -8.18
C LEU A 279 20.30 3.97 -7.54
N ALA A 280 21.55 4.36 -7.79
CA ALA A 280 22.70 3.78 -7.10
C ALA A 280 22.66 4.11 -5.60
N LEU A 281 22.30 5.34 -5.22
CA LEU A 281 22.12 5.71 -3.81
C LEU A 281 20.92 5.00 -3.17
N VAL A 282 19.80 4.89 -3.88
CA VAL A 282 18.65 4.06 -3.45
C VAL A 282 19.15 2.66 -3.10
N LYS A 283 19.91 2.02 -4.00
CA LYS A 283 20.46 0.68 -3.77
C LYS A 283 21.29 0.60 -2.49
N GLU A 284 22.20 1.56 -2.28
CA GLU A 284 23.09 1.55 -1.11
C GLU A 284 22.33 1.78 0.20
N GLU A 285 21.31 2.64 0.21
CA GLU A 285 20.45 2.82 1.40
C GLU A 285 19.59 1.58 1.68
N LEU A 286 19.07 0.92 0.64
CA LEU A 286 18.32 -0.32 0.80
C LEU A 286 19.18 -1.47 1.36
N LYS A 287 20.48 -1.51 1.05
CA LYS A 287 21.39 -2.49 1.67
C LYS A 287 21.45 -2.34 3.19
N ARG A 288 21.30 -1.13 3.72
CA ARG A 288 21.34 -0.87 5.17
C ARG A 288 20.10 -1.38 5.90
N LEU A 289 19.00 -1.62 5.18
CA LEU A 289 17.79 -2.22 5.73
C LEU A 289 17.91 -3.74 5.90
N LEU A 290 18.89 -4.35 5.27
CA LEU A 290 19.11 -5.80 5.31
C LEU A 290 20.06 -6.18 6.44
N PRO A 291 20.03 -7.44 6.91
CA PRO A 291 20.91 -7.90 7.99
C PRO A 291 22.39 -7.54 7.75
N PRO A 292 23.13 -7.13 8.79
CA PRO A 292 24.50 -6.62 8.64
C PRO A 292 25.50 -7.69 8.17
N ASN A 293 25.16 -8.97 8.31
CA ASN A 293 25.96 -10.10 7.83
C ASN A 293 25.73 -10.42 6.35
N CYS A 294 24.80 -9.74 5.67
CA CYS A 294 24.53 -9.96 4.25
C CYS A 294 25.75 -9.62 3.37
N ARG A 295 25.99 -10.46 2.36
CA ARG A 295 26.85 -10.13 1.22
C ARG A 295 25.99 -9.74 0.04
N PHE A 296 26.47 -8.77 -0.74
CA PHE A 296 25.77 -8.25 -1.91
C PHE A 296 26.62 -8.46 -3.15
N GLY A 297 26.06 -9.16 -4.14
CA GLY A 297 26.64 -9.23 -5.48
C GLY A 297 26.18 -8.06 -6.36
N ASN A 298 26.40 -8.19 -7.67
CA ASN A 298 25.92 -7.24 -8.65
C ASN A 298 24.43 -7.43 -9.02
N TYR A 299 23.76 -8.44 -8.46
CA TYR A 299 22.36 -8.75 -8.77
C TYR A 299 21.38 -7.91 -7.94
N THR A 300 20.36 -7.40 -8.61
CA THR A 300 19.23 -6.67 -8.02
C THR A 300 17.91 -7.22 -8.53
N GLN A 301 16.87 -7.07 -7.71
CA GLN A 301 15.48 -7.13 -8.14
C GLN A 301 15.07 -5.71 -8.53
N ASN A 302 14.94 -5.46 -9.82
CA ASN A 302 14.61 -4.13 -10.33
C ASN A 302 13.10 -3.96 -10.32
N VAL A 303 12.62 -3.06 -9.48
CA VAL A 303 11.22 -2.65 -9.46
C VAL A 303 11.01 -1.56 -10.49
N LYS A 304 10.05 -1.79 -11.39
CA LYS A 304 9.75 -0.93 -12.53
C LYS A 304 8.25 -0.69 -12.62
N SER A 305 7.86 0.32 -13.39
CA SER A 305 6.49 0.52 -13.81
C SER A 305 6.45 0.90 -15.30
N LEU A 306 5.27 0.76 -15.92
CA LEU A 306 5.02 1.22 -17.28
C LEU A 306 4.23 2.53 -17.22
N ARG A 307 4.75 3.53 -17.92
CA ARG A 307 4.03 4.78 -18.16
C ARG A 307 2.98 4.59 -19.26
N GLN A 308 1.97 5.44 -19.30
CA GLN A 308 0.88 5.39 -20.28
C GLN A 308 1.37 5.37 -21.74
N ASP A 309 2.48 6.03 -22.03
CA ASP A 309 3.12 6.05 -23.36
C ASP A 309 4.05 4.85 -23.60
N THR A 310 3.92 3.79 -22.80
CA THR A 310 4.68 2.53 -22.86
C THR A 310 6.16 2.62 -22.46
N GLN A 311 6.63 3.78 -21.98
CA GLN A 311 7.99 3.90 -21.46
C GLN A 311 8.14 3.22 -20.09
N ILE A 312 9.31 2.62 -19.87
CA ILE A 312 9.67 2.01 -18.59
C ILE A 312 10.14 3.10 -17.63
N VAL A 313 9.57 3.11 -16.43
CA VAL A 313 10.03 3.92 -15.30
C VAL A 313 10.74 3.00 -14.31
N PHE A 314 12.01 3.32 -14.01
CA PHE A 314 12.79 2.59 -13.01
C PHE A 314 12.52 3.18 -11.64
N ILE A 315 12.05 2.37 -10.70
CA ILE A 315 11.62 2.82 -9.38
C ILE A 315 12.72 2.54 -8.35
N ALA A 316 13.06 1.26 -8.14
CA ALA A 316 14.01 0.88 -7.11
C ALA A 316 14.81 -0.38 -7.50
N PRO A 317 16.15 -0.35 -7.44
CA PRO A 317 16.99 -1.54 -7.57
C PRO A 317 17.19 -2.21 -6.20
N VAL A 318 16.30 -3.14 -5.85
CA VAL A 318 16.37 -3.81 -4.54
C VAL A 318 17.54 -4.81 -4.51
N PRO A 319 18.52 -4.65 -3.61
CA PRO A 319 19.66 -5.55 -3.53
C PRO A 319 19.24 -6.93 -3.00
N ILE A 320 19.85 -7.98 -3.54
CA ILE A 320 19.64 -9.34 -3.03
C ILE A 320 20.68 -9.62 -1.94
N CYS A 321 20.22 -9.76 -0.69
CA CYS A 321 21.07 -10.26 0.39
C CYS A 321 21.38 -11.75 0.17
N ILE A 322 22.66 -12.09 0.20
CA ILE A 322 23.13 -13.47 0.18
C ILE A 322 23.76 -13.76 1.55
N GLU A 323 23.27 -14.80 2.20
CA GLU A 323 23.87 -15.27 3.45
C GLU A 323 25.30 -15.77 3.18
N PRO A 324 26.30 -15.43 4.02
CA PRO A 324 27.69 -15.81 3.78
C PRO A 324 27.92 -17.31 3.56
N THR A 325 27.11 -18.17 4.20
CA THR A 325 27.15 -19.63 4.04
C THR A 325 26.77 -20.10 2.64
N ASN A 326 25.97 -19.32 1.92
CA ASN A 326 25.49 -19.59 0.57
C ASN A 326 26.28 -18.81 -0.50
N PHE A 327 27.22 -17.95 -0.08
CA PHE A 327 28.06 -17.19 -0.98
C PHE A 327 29.16 -18.09 -1.55
N LYS A 328 29.05 -18.45 -2.83
CA LYS A 328 30.14 -19.08 -3.58
C LYS A 328 30.93 -17.98 -4.26
N GLU A 329 32.17 -17.77 -3.80
CA GLU A 329 33.15 -16.97 -4.55
C GLU A 329 33.40 -17.68 -5.89
N PHE A 330 33.18 -16.96 -6.99
CA PHE A 330 33.64 -17.33 -8.33
C PHE A 330 34.75 -16.38 -8.73
#